data_AF-A0A2T4Z562-F1
#
_entry.id   AF-A0A2T4Z562-F1
#
_cell.length_a   1.000
_cell.length_b   1.000
_cell.length_c   1.000
_cell.angle_alpha   90.00
_cell.angle_beta   90.00
_cell.angle_gamma   90.00
#
_symmetry.space_group_name_H-M   'P 1'
#
loop_
_entity.id
_entity.type
_entity.pdbx_description
1 polymer ?
#
loop_
_entity_poly.entity_id
_entity_poly.type
_entity_poly.pdbx_seq_one_letter_code
_entity_poly.pdbx_strand_id
1 'polypeptide(L)'
;MPVRSTVIAFCALLAALPLGEAQAQKRNPREQETLTIGRISPRQMAAVLRERGNPAEITTDNNRTRLTTEISGLRTSVHFYSCNDGGCQSIQYRTLFRRNERFTLAFVNAWNYEKRFAKAYLDRDGDLVLEWDVDLDGGVSVAYVAETVSTFQAMLNTFGRFTPADGGASPDAGNTGRSLTPGQSGGAGRSTAPGRAPAEAAPPATGGKGSSGDAPGERRT
;
A
#
# COMPACT_ATOMS: atom_id res chain seq x y z
N MET A 1 81.10 -15.68 -69.11
CA MET A 1 79.67 -15.90 -68.77
C MET A 1 79.58 -16.21 -67.28
N PRO A 2 78.51 -15.78 -66.59
CA PRO A 2 78.48 -14.78 -65.49
C PRO A 2 78.59 -15.44 -64.09
N VAL A 3 78.63 -14.76 -62.94
CA VAL A 3 77.46 -14.28 -62.16
C VAL A 3 78.00 -13.92 -60.74
N ARG A 4 77.98 -12.66 -60.30
CA ARG A 4 77.00 -11.92 -59.44
C ARG A 4 77.26 -11.94 -57.93
N SER A 5 77.20 -10.71 -57.39
CA SER A 5 77.11 -10.26 -56.01
C SER A 5 75.94 -10.84 -55.20
N THR A 6 76.06 -10.90 -53.87
CA THR A 6 74.90 -10.89 -52.94
C THR A 6 75.24 -10.26 -51.57
N VAL A 7 75.17 -8.93 -51.54
CA VAL A 7 74.36 -8.02 -50.70
C VAL A 7 73.46 -8.59 -49.55
N ILE A 8 73.63 -7.99 -48.35
CA ILE A 8 72.65 -7.54 -47.29
C ILE A 8 72.04 -8.55 -46.28
N ALA A 9 72.11 -8.21 -44.97
CA ALA A 9 70.94 -7.81 -44.15
C ALA A 9 71.28 -7.57 -42.67
N PHE A 10 71.30 -6.30 -42.24
CA PHE A 10 71.20 -5.86 -40.85
C PHE A 10 69.71 -5.84 -40.47
N CYS A 11 69.28 -6.72 -39.56
CA CYS A 11 67.93 -6.68 -38.98
C CYS A 11 67.93 -5.79 -37.73
N ALA A 12 67.27 -4.64 -37.82
CA ALA A 12 66.96 -3.79 -36.68
C ALA A 12 65.79 -4.41 -35.88
N LEU A 13 66.01 -4.64 -34.59
CA LEU A 13 65.00 -5.14 -33.65
C LEU A 13 64.17 -3.95 -33.13
N LEU A 14 62.92 -3.84 -33.59
CA LEU A 14 61.91 -2.93 -33.02
C LEU A 14 61.34 -3.55 -31.74
N ALA A 15 61.57 -2.92 -30.58
CA ALA A 15 60.92 -3.28 -29.34
C ALA A 15 59.47 -2.73 -29.35
N ALA A 16 58.50 -3.63 -29.50
CA ALA A 16 57.09 -3.33 -29.36
C ALA A 16 56.72 -3.19 -27.87
N LEU A 17 56.29 -2.00 -27.45
CA LEU A 17 55.61 -1.80 -26.17
C LEU A 17 54.20 -2.39 -26.27
N PRO A 18 53.75 -3.25 -25.35
CA PRO A 18 52.35 -3.67 -25.33
C PRO A 18 51.50 -2.46 -24.96
N LEU A 19 50.61 -2.07 -25.87
CA LEU A 19 49.46 -1.23 -25.56
C LEU A 19 48.71 -1.91 -24.41
N GLY A 20 48.75 -1.31 -23.22
CA GLY A 20 47.95 -1.75 -22.09
C GLY A 20 46.48 -1.73 -22.50
N GLU A 21 45.85 -2.90 -22.51
CA GLU A 21 44.41 -3.01 -22.61
C GLU A 21 43.81 -2.27 -21.41
N ALA A 22 43.19 -1.12 -21.67
CA ALA A 22 42.28 -0.50 -20.72
C ALA A 22 41.14 -1.49 -20.52
N GLN A 23 41.27 -2.38 -19.53
CA GLN A 23 40.19 -3.26 -19.12
C GLN A 23 39.09 -2.37 -18.56
N ALA A 24 38.09 -2.08 -19.40
CA ALA A 24 36.82 -1.53 -18.96
C ALA A 24 36.24 -2.50 -17.92
N GLN A 25 36.42 -2.15 -16.65
CA GLN A 25 35.91 -2.88 -15.52
C GLN A 25 34.39 -2.98 -15.71
N LYS A 26 33.89 -4.18 -16.05
CA LYS A 26 32.47 -4.48 -16.13
C LYS A 26 31.89 -4.15 -14.75
N ARG A 27 31.30 -2.96 -14.59
CA ARG A 27 30.55 -2.59 -13.40
C ARG A 27 29.55 -3.71 -13.14
N ASN A 28 29.64 -4.30 -11.96
CA ASN A 28 28.77 -5.39 -11.55
C ASN A 28 27.34 -4.84 -11.56
N PRO A 29 26.34 -5.48 -12.20
CA PRO A 29 24.96 -4.97 -12.29
C PRO A 29 24.27 -4.73 -10.94
N ARG A 30 24.91 -5.13 -9.82
CA ARG A 30 24.40 -5.01 -8.45
C ARG A 30 24.81 -3.72 -7.72
N GLU A 31 25.64 -2.88 -8.31
CA GLU A 31 25.91 -1.51 -7.80
C GLU A 31 25.03 -0.48 -8.52
N GLN A 32 23.73 -0.76 -8.61
CA GLN A 32 22.78 0.32 -8.83
C GLN A 32 22.63 1.02 -7.49
N GLU A 33 23.10 2.26 -7.38
CA GLU A 33 22.74 3.15 -6.27
C GLU A 33 21.23 3.04 -6.07
N THR A 34 20.84 2.38 -5.00
CA THR A 34 19.44 2.16 -4.70
C THR A 34 18.91 3.52 -4.28
N LEU A 35 18.22 4.21 -5.20
CA LEU A 35 17.63 5.50 -4.89
C LEU A 35 16.74 5.35 -3.65
N THR A 36 17.17 5.98 -2.56
CA THR A 36 16.44 6.00 -1.29
C THR A 36 15.60 7.25 -1.20
N ILE A 37 14.35 7.11 -0.76
CA ILE A 37 13.43 8.22 -0.49
C ILE A 37 12.93 8.11 0.95
N GLY A 38 12.86 9.24 1.65
CA GLY A 38 12.23 9.32 2.98
C GLY A 38 10.78 9.84 2.94
N ARG A 39 10.33 10.27 1.75
CA ARG A 39 9.02 10.91 1.54
C ARG A 39 8.48 10.57 0.17
N ILE A 40 7.16 10.53 0.06
CA ILE A 40 6.45 10.36 -1.21
C ILE A 40 5.32 11.38 -1.35
N SER A 41 5.20 11.99 -2.53
CA SER A 41 4.05 12.83 -2.88
C SER A 41 2.88 11.99 -3.42
N PRO A 42 1.63 12.47 -3.34
CA PRO A 42 0.49 11.81 -3.96
C PRO A 42 0.68 11.51 -5.45
N ARG A 43 1.35 12.40 -6.18
CA ARG A 43 1.65 12.22 -7.61
C ARG A 43 2.62 11.07 -7.84
N GLN A 44 3.68 10.96 -7.04
CA GLN A 44 4.64 9.86 -7.13
C GLN A 44 3.97 8.53 -6.77
N MET A 45 3.19 8.48 -5.69
CA MET A 45 2.48 7.26 -5.31
C MET A 45 1.45 6.82 -6.38
N ALA A 46 0.76 7.78 -7.02
CA ALA A 46 -0.13 7.47 -8.13
C ALA A 46 0.61 6.90 -9.34
N ALA A 47 1.84 7.36 -9.62
CA ALA A 47 2.69 6.76 -10.67
C ALA A 47 3.06 5.32 -10.32
N VAL A 48 3.48 5.06 -9.07
CA VAL A 48 3.80 3.72 -8.58
C VAL A 48 2.61 2.75 -8.74
N LEU A 49 1.40 3.19 -8.35
CA LEU A 49 0.18 2.37 -8.53
C LEU A 49 -0.08 2.05 -10.01
N ARG A 50 0.04 3.04 -10.90
CA ARG A 50 -0.20 2.86 -12.34
C ARG A 50 0.83 1.95 -12.99
N GLU A 51 2.10 2.06 -12.59
CA GLU A 51 3.18 1.16 -13.03
C GLU A 51 2.93 -0.29 -12.58
N ARG A 52 2.25 -0.49 -11.44
CA ARG A 52 1.80 -1.80 -10.97
C ARG A 52 0.48 -2.27 -11.61
N GLY A 53 -0.08 -1.49 -12.54
CA GLY A 53 -1.31 -1.83 -13.26
C GLY A 53 -2.61 -1.45 -12.52
N ASN A 54 -2.51 -0.67 -11.44
CA ASN A 54 -3.68 -0.21 -10.69
C ASN A 54 -4.09 1.20 -11.14
N PRO A 55 -5.39 1.45 -11.41
CA PRO A 55 -5.86 2.80 -11.68
C PRO A 55 -5.62 3.67 -10.44
N ALA A 56 -5.28 4.95 -10.61
CA ALA A 56 -5.03 5.83 -9.47
C ALA A 56 -5.60 7.22 -9.75
N GLU A 57 -6.55 7.64 -8.91
CA GLU A 57 -7.18 8.95 -8.95
C GLU A 57 -6.79 9.73 -7.71
N ILE A 58 -6.30 10.96 -7.88
CA ILE A 58 -5.99 11.85 -6.76
C ILE A 58 -7.26 12.63 -6.43
N THR A 59 -7.72 12.54 -5.19
CA THR A 59 -8.90 13.25 -4.69
C THR A 59 -8.49 14.13 -3.51
N THR A 60 -8.95 15.38 -3.50
CA THR A 60 -8.72 16.32 -2.39
C THR A 60 -10.06 16.79 -1.86
N ASP A 61 -10.38 16.40 -0.62
CA ASP A 61 -11.62 16.77 0.06
C ASP A 61 -11.28 17.40 1.41
N ASN A 62 -11.88 18.53 1.77
CA ASN A 62 -11.66 19.21 3.06
C ASN A 62 -10.17 19.40 3.42
N ASN A 63 -9.36 19.83 2.44
CA ASN A 63 -7.90 19.97 2.54
C ASN A 63 -7.14 18.68 2.88
N ARG A 64 -7.73 17.51 2.62
CA ARG A 64 -7.08 16.20 2.76
C ARG A 64 -7.00 15.53 1.40
N THR A 65 -5.77 15.31 0.95
CA THR A 65 -5.50 14.59 -0.30
C THR A 65 -5.39 13.09 -0.02
N ARG A 66 -6.02 12.27 -0.86
CA ARG A 66 -5.90 10.81 -0.89
C ARG A 66 -5.82 10.31 -2.33
N LEU A 67 -5.39 9.07 -2.51
CA LEU A 67 -5.61 8.34 -3.75
C LEU A 67 -6.81 7.41 -3.59
N THR A 68 -7.61 7.30 -4.64
CA THR A 68 -8.52 6.17 -4.83
C THR A 68 -7.92 5.26 -5.90
N THR A 69 -7.88 3.97 -5.63
CA THR A 69 -7.35 2.94 -6.54
C THR A 69 -8.18 1.66 -6.44
N GLU A 70 -7.90 0.71 -7.32
CA GLU A 70 -8.44 -0.65 -7.26
C GLU A 70 -7.28 -1.63 -7.18
N ILE A 71 -7.26 -2.44 -6.12
CA ILE A 71 -6.25 -3.48 -5.88
C ILE A 71 -7.00 -4.80 -5.68
N SER A 72 -6.68 -5.83 -6.46
CA SER A 72 -7.40 -7.10 -6.46
C SER A 72 -8.93 -6.97 -6.64
N GLY A 73 -9.39 -6.02 -7.48
CA GLY A 73 -10.83 -5.78 -7.69
C GLY A 73 -11.52 -5.05 -6.54
N LEU A 74 -10.78 -4.62 -5.51
CA LEU A 74 -11.33 -3.94 -4.33
C LEU A 74 -10.93 -2.46 -4.33
N ARG A 75 -11.94 -1.59 -4.18
CA ARG A 75 -11.74 -0.15 -4.03
C ARG A 75 -10.93 0.11 -2.76
N THR A 76 -9.76 0.70 -2.95
CA THR A 76 -8.79 0.98 -1.88
C THR A 76 -8.46 2.46 -1.91
N SER A 77 -8.35 3.09 -0.74
CA SER A 77 -7.81 4.43 -0.60
C SER A 77 -6.39 4.41 -0.06
N VAL A 78 -5.56 5.31 -0.57
CA VAL A 78 -4.22 5.59 -0.02
C VAL A 78 -4.24 6.96 0.63
N HIS A 79 -4.03 7.00 1.94
CA HIS A 79 -3.94 8.22 2.73
C HIS A 79 -2.47 8.58 2.97
N PHE A 80 -2.19 9.86 3.21
CA PHE A 80 -0.84 10.40 3.37
C PHE A 80 -0.72 11.14 4.70
N TYR A 81 0.40 10.93 5.40
CA TYR A 81 0.63 11.48 6.74
C TYR A 81 2.05 12.04 6.88
N SER A 82 2.23 12.89 7.89
CA SER A 82 3.51 13.56 8.18
C SER A 82 4.08 14.26 6.94
N CYS A 83 3.24 15.09 6.32
CA CYS A 83 3.52 15.75 5.05
C CYS A 83 4.16 17.13 5.22
N ASN A 84 5.03 17.48 4.29
CA ASN A 84 5.50 18.84 4.04
C ASN A 84 5.66 19.08 2.53
N ASP A 85 6.31 20.18 2.15
CA ASP A 85 6.52 20.55 0.74
C ASP A 85 7.26 19.49 -0.09
N GLY A 86 8.04 18.62 0.57
CA GLY A 86 8.77 17.52 -0.07
C GLY A 86 8.01 16.20 -0.16
N GLY A 87 6.76 16.13 0.32
CA GLY A 87 5.95 14.91 0.37
C GLY A 87 5.71 14.41 1.79
N CYS A 88 5.31 13.15 1.91
CA CYS A 88 4.78 12.55 3.14
C CYS A 88 5.65 11.37 3.58
N GLN A 89 5.95 11.31 4.88
CA GLN A 89 6.83 10.27 5.46
C GLN A 89 6.11 8.93 5.67
N SER A 90 4.79 8.90 5.63
CA SER A 90 4.05 7.65 5.71
C SER A 90 2.78 7.66 4.86
N ILE A 91 2.39 6.47 4.44
CA ILE A 91 1.16 6.22 3.70
C ILE A 91 0.34 5.16 4.41
N GLN A 92 -0.96 5.14 4.16
CA GLN A 92 -1.86 4.12 4.68
C GLN A 92 -2.73 3.59 3.55
N TYR A 93 -2.70 2.29 3.33
CA TYR A 93 -3.67 1.59 2.51
C TYR A 93 -4.90 1.26 3.34
N ARG A 94 -6.10 1.57 2.83
CA ARG A 94 -7.36 1.29 3.51
C ARG A 94 -8.40 0.77 2.52
N THR A 95 -8.98 -0.38 2.84
CA THR A 95 -10.08 -1.00 2.07
C THR A 95 -11.27 -1.20 2.99
N LEU A 96 -12.44 -0.72 2.58
CA LEU A 96 -13.68 -0.85 3.34
C LEU A 96 -14.53 -1.96 2.71
N PHE A 97 -15.14 -2.76 3.57
CA PHE A 97 -16.10 -3.79 3.23
C PHE A 97 -17.42 -3.43 3.91
N ARG A 98 -18.51 -3.50 3.15
CA ARG A 98 -19.84 -3.22 3.69
C ARG A 98 -20.12 -4.13 4.88
N ARG A 99 -20.75 -3.56 5.90
CA ARG A 99 -21.21 -4.29 7.07
C ARG A 99 -21.93 -5.61 6.70
N ASN A 100 -21.54 -6.67 7.40
CA ASN A 100 -22.13 -7.99 7.35
C ASN A 100 -22.20 -8.54 8.79
N GLU A 101 -23.27 -9.27 9.14
CA GLU A 101 -23.44 -9.87 10.47
C GLU A 101 -22.30 -10.82 10.87
N ARG A 102 -21.59 -11.38 9.87
CA ARG A 102 -20.41 -12.24 10.07
C ARG A 102 -19.16 -11.47 10.47
N PHE A 103 -19.11 -10.16 10.18
CA PHE A 103 -17.99 -9.30 10.55
C PHE A 103 -18.11 -8.89 12.02
N THR A 104 -17.79 -9.84 12.91
CA THR A 104 -17.84 -9.67 14.35
C THR A 104 -16.49 -9.21 14.91
N LEU A 105 -16.48 -8.72 16.15
CA LEU A 105 -15.22 -8.46 16.87
C LEU A 105 -14.37 -9.72 17.03
N ALA A 106 -14.99 -10.90 17.16
CA ALA A 106 -14.27 -12.17 17.21
C ALA A 106 -13.58 -12.48 15.88
N PHE A 107 -14.25 -12.25 14.75
CA PHE A 107 -13.67 -12.39 13.41
C PHE A 107 -12.46 -11.46 13.23
N VAL A 108 -12.62 -10.18 13.58
CA VAL A 108 -11.55 -9.18 13.51
C VAL A 108 -10.36 -9.56 14.41
N ASN A 109 -10.63 -10.00 15.64
CA ASN A 109 -9.58 -10.40 16.58
C ASN A 109 -8.84 -11.65 16.08
N ALA A 110 -9.54 -12.62 15.49
CA ALA A 110 -8.91 -13.79 14.89
C ALA A 110 -7.99 -13.41 13.73
N TRP A 111 -8.41 -12.49 12.85
CA TRP A 111 -7.53 -11.96 11.79
C TRP A 111 -6.27 -11.33 12.38
N ASN A 112 -6.43 -10.40 13.32
CA ASN A 112 -5.31 -9.65 13.92
C ASN A 112 -4.37 -10.55 14.73
N TYR A 113 -4.87 -11.66 15.27
CA TYR A 113 -4.06 -12.65 15.97
C TYR A 113 -3.25 -13.52 14.99
N GLU A 114 -3.86 -13.95 13.89
CA GLU A 114 -3.24 -14.88 12.94
C GLU A 114 -2.33 -14.22 11.90
N LYS A 115 -2.59 -12.95 11.57
CA LYS A 115 -1.95 -12.27 10.44
C LYS A 115 -1.07 -11.13 10.93
N ARG A 116 0.15 -11.08 10.39
CA ARG A 116 1.18 -10.13 10.81
C ARG A 116 0.99 -8.73 10.22
N PHE A 117 0.50 -8.65 8.99
CA PHE A 117 0.41 -7.40 8.24
C PHE A 117 -1.05 -7.05 7.95
N ALA A 118 -1.32 -5.74 7.91
CA ALA A 118 -2.65 -5.15 7.86
C ALA A 118 -3.54 -5.53 9.06
N LYS A 119 -4.04 -4.52 9.77
CA LYS A 119 -5.01 -4.73 10.84
C LYS A 119 -6.42 -4.68 10.27
N ALA A 120 -7.31 -5.48 10.83
CA ALA A 120 -8.74 -5.37 10.61
C ALA A 120 -9.41 -4.68 11.81
N TYR A 121 -10.48 -3.93 11.55
CA TYR A 121 -11.34 -3.38 12.60
C TYR A 121 -12.73 -3.03 12.05
N LEU A 122 -13.71 -2.88 12.94
CA LEU A 122 -15.02 -2.31 12.59
C LEU A 122 -14.96 -0.81 12.85
N ASP A 123 -15.37 0.00 11.89
CA ASP A 123 -15.48 1.44 12.10
C ASP A 123 -16.76 1.83 12.87
N ARG A 124 -17.02 3.13 12.98
CA ARG A 124 -18.13 3.66 13.79
C ARG A 124 -19.51 3.24 13.27
N ASP A 125 -19.62 2.96 11.97
CA ASP A 125 -20.88 2.55 11.33
C ASP A 125 -21.02 1.02 11.29
N GLY A 126 -19.98 0.31 11.73
CA GLY A 126 -19.89 -1.15 11.74
C GLY A 126 -19.40 -1.73 10.42
N ASP A 127 -18.86 -0.91 9.52
CA ASP A 127 -18.21 -1.38 8.31
C ASP A 127 -16.86 -2.01 8.68
N LEU A 128 -16.52 -3.09 7.99
CA LEU A 128 -15.25 -3.78 8.19
C LEU A 128 -14.16 -3.05 7.40
N VAL A 129 -13.05 -2.78 8.05
CA VAL A 129 -11.90 -2.10 7.45
C VAL A 129 -10.70 -3.03 7.50
N LEU A 130 -9.97 -3.14 6.40
CA LEU A 130 -8.60 -3.64 6.37
C LEU A 130 -7.66 -2.46 6.10
N GLU A 131 -6.67 -2.26 6.97
CA GLU A 131 -5.79 -1.09 6.97
C GLU A 131 -4.33 -1.48 7.17
N TRP A 132 -3.43 -0.88 6.39
CA TRP A 132 -1.99 -1.04 6.58
C TRP A 132 -1.24 0.27 6.42
N ASP A 133 -0.57 0.69 7.50
CA ASP A 133 0.32 1.83 7.55
C ASP A 133 1.75 1.42 7.12
N VAL A 134 2.37 2.24 6.27
CA VAL A 134 3.74 2.05 5.77
C VAL A 134 4.55 3.29 6.13
N ASP A 135 5.61 3.06 6.89
CA ASP A 135 6.59 4.08 7.23
C ASP A 135 7.69 4.15 6.17
N LEU A 136 7.98 5.37 5.72
CA LEU A 136 9.06 5.68 4.78
C LEU A 136 10.15 6.50 5.48
N ASP A 137 9.95 6.90 6.74
CA ASP A 137 10.92 7.68 7.48
C ASP A 137 12.23 6.93 7.66
N GLY A 138 13.34 7.66 7.76
CA GLY A 138 14.68 7.08 7.77
C GLY A 138 15.19 6.57 6.41
N GLY A 139 14.33 6.57 5.37
CA GLY A 139 14.71 6.30 3.99
C GLY A 139 14.50 4.85 3.57
N VAL A 140 13.78 4.65 2.47
CA VAL A 140 13.49 3.35 1.85
C VAL A 140 13.82 3.38 0.37
N SER A 141 14.05 2.21 -0.24
CA SER A 141 14.25 2.17 -1.70
C SER A 141 12.96 2.51 -2.46
N VAL A 142 13.08 3.08 -3.66
CA VAL A 142 11.91 3.24 -4.55
C VAL A 142 11.24 1.88 -4.84
N ALA A 143 12.06 0.82 -4.97
CA ALA A 143 11.55 -0.53 -5.13
C ALA A 143 10.71 -1.02 -3.94
N TYR A 144 11.07 -0.63 -2.71
CA TYR A 144 10.27 -0.95 -1.51
C TYR A 144 8.88 -0.31 -1.58
N VAL A 145 8.80 0.96 -1.97
CA VAL A 145 7.49 1.62 -2.16
C VAL A 145 6.64 0.87 -3.17
N ALA A 146 7.21 0.49 -4.32
CA ALA A 146 6.50 -0.30 -5.30
C ALA A 146 6.08 -1.67 -4.75
N GLU A 147 6.87 -2.29 -3.88
CA GLU A 147 6.58 -3.59 -3.25
C GLU A 147 5.47 -3.50 -2.20
N THR A 148 5.24 -2.33 -1.61
CA THR A 148 4.12 -2.15 -0.66
C THR A 148 2.76 -2.36 -1.35
N VAL A 149 2.61 -2.02 -2.63
CA VAL A 149 1.39 -2.30 -3.41
C VAL A 149 1.15 -3.81 -3.51
N SER A 150 2.19 -4.57 -3.87
CA SER A 150 2.14 -6.04 -3.97
C SER A 150 1.88 -6.71 -2.62
N THR A 151 2.48 -6.17 -1.55
CA THR A 151 2.26 -6.65 -0.19
C THR A 151 0.81 -6.46 0.25
N PHE A 152 0.24 -5.27 0.01
CA PHE A 152 -1.16 -5.01 0.34
C PHE A 152 -2.11 -5.85 -0.53
N GLN A 153 -1.81 -6.04 -1.81
CA GLN A 153 -2.54 -6.96 -2.69
C GLN A 153 -2.56 -8.38 -2.13
N ALA A 154 -1.43 -8.89 -1.64
CA ALA A 154 -1.34 -10.20 -1.00
C ALA A 154 -2.18 -10.26 0.29
N MET A 155 -2.22 -9.18 1.08
CA MET A 155 -3.07 -9.09 2.26
C MET A 155 -4.56 -9.09 1.91
N LEU A 156 -4.98 -8.34 0.89
CA LEU A 156 -6.36 -8.35 0.39
C LEU A 156 -6.79 -9.75 -0.10
N ASN A 157 -5.93 -10.42 -0.87
CA ASN A 157 -6.20 -11.78 -1.34
C ASN A 157 -6.33 -12.77 -0.18
N THR A 158 -5.49 -12.61 0.85
CA THR A 158 -5.54 -13.45 2.06
C THR A 158 -6.77 -13.15 2.89
N PHE A 159 -7.12 -11.87 3.03
CA PHE A 159 -8.33 -11.42 3.71
C PHE A 159 -9.58 -11.98 3.04
N GLY A 160 -9.68 -11.91 1.71
CA GLY A 160 -10.80 -12.48 0.96
C GLY A 160 -11.00 -13.99 1.17
N ARG A 161 -9.93 -14.75 1.40
CA ARG A 161 -10.01 -16.19 1.75
C ARG A 161 -10.34 -16.42 3.23
N PHE A 162 -9.92 -15.51 4.10
CA PHE A 162 -10.19 -15.57 5.53
C PHE A 162 -11.64 -15.21 5.83
N THR A 163 -12.21 -14.29 5.05
CA THR A 163 -13.60 -13.88 5.14
C THR A 163 -14.51 -15.04 4.73
N PRO A 164 -15.49 -15.44 5.57
CA PRO A 164 -16.47 -16.45 5.19
C PRO A 164 -17.18 -16.03 3.90
N ALA A 165 -17.21 -16.91 2.90
CA ALA A 165 -17.84 -16.59 1.62
C ALA A 165 -19.30 -16.18 1.83
N ASP A 166 -19.60 -14.93 1.52
CA ASP A 166 -20.96 -14.51 1.19
C ASP A 166 -21.21 -14.94 -0.26
N GLY A 167 -22.42 -15.37 -0.60
CA GLY A 167 -22.81 -15.65 -1.98
C GLY A 167 -22.84 -14.39 -2.86
N GLY A 168 -21.70 -13.72 -3.03
CA GLY A 168 -21.53 -12.48 -3.78
C GLY A 168 -21.01 -11.33 -2.93
N ALA A 169 -19.72 -11.33 -2.60
CA ALA A 169 -19.01 -10.07 -2.37
C ALA A 169 -18.90 -9.35 -3.71
N SER A 170 -19.92 -8.56 -4.06
CA SER A 170 -19.82 -7.56 -5.12
C SER A 170 -19.34 -6.26 -4.49
N PRO A 171 -18.08 -5.85 -4.70
CA PRO A 171 -17.68 -4.47 -4.43
C PRO A 171 -18.53 -3.58 -5.32
N ASP A 172 -19.15 -2.58 -4.70
CA ASP A 172 -20.16 -1.68 -5.26
C ASP A 172 -19.90 -1.27 -6.73
N ALA A 173 -20.51 -2.00 -7.67
CA ALA A 173 -20.63 -1.53 -9.05
C ALA A 173 -21.66 -0.40 -9.04
N GLY A 174 -21.20 0.78 -9.44
CA GLY A 174 -21.93 2.04 -9.34
C GLY A 174 -23.41 1.94 -9.71
N ASN A 175 -24.23 2.58 -8.89
CA ASN A 175 -25.63 2.87 -9.11
C ASN A 175 -25.85 3.46 -10.52
N THR A 176 -26.30 2.62 -11.45
CA THR A 176 -26.90 3.04 -12.71
C THR A 176 -28.34 2.54 -12.75
N GLY A 177 -29.24 3.49 -12.56
CA GLY A 177 -30.67 3.50 -12.90
C GLY A 177 -31.38 2.15 -12.97
N ARG A 178 -32.16 1.83 -11.93
CA ARG A 178 -33.33 0.97 -12.11
C ARG A 178 -34.60 1.79 -11.99
N SER A 179 -35.15 2.04 -13.17
CA SER A 179 -36.45 2.64 -13.46
C SER A 179 -37.57 1.96 -12.68
N LEU A 180 -38.51 2.76 -12.22
CA LEU A 180 -39.74 2.37 -11.57
C LEU A 180 -40.68 1.71 -12.60
N THR A 181 -41.23 0.55 -12.27
CA THR A 181 -42.53 0.13 -12.81
C THR A 181 -43.36 -0.57 -11.73
N PRO A 182 -44.68 -0.32 -11.65
CA PRO A 182 -45.53 -0.79 -10.57
C PRO A 182 -46.27 -2.10 -10.90
N GLY A 183 -46.46 -2.92 -9.87
CA GLY A 183 -47.48 -3.97 -9.82
C GLY A 183 -46.93 -5.37 -9.55
N GLN A 184 -47.12 -5.90 -8.34
CA GLN A 184 -48.33 -6.69 -8.02
C GLN A 184 -48.29 -7.22 -6.58
N SER A 185 -49.48 -7.27 -6.03
CA SER A 185 -49.90 -7.78 -4.73
C SER A 185 -49.60 -9.26 -4.49
N GLY A 186 -49.31 -9.62 -3.23
CA GLY A 186 -49.63 -10.95 -2.72
C GLY A 186 -48.80 -11.38 -1.51
N GLY A 187 -49.49 -11.75 -0.42
CA GLY A 187 -48.98 -12.78 0.50
C GLY A 187 -48.58 -12.31 1.88
N ALA A 188 -49.54 -12.26 2.80
CA ALA A 188 -49.33 -12.19 4.23
C ALA A 188 -48.59 -13.45 4.74
N GLY A 189 -47.55 -13.25 5.56
CA GLY A 189 -46.82 -14.31 6.25
C GLY A 189 -46.39 -13.82 7.64
N ARG A 190 -46.89 -14.51 8.68
CA ARG A 190 -46.84 -14.12 10.09
C ARG A 190 -45.42 -13.97 10.65
N SER A 191 -45.24 -12.88 11.39
CA SER A 191 -44.17 -12.62 12.34
C SER A 191 -44.26 -13.58 13.55
N THR A 192 -43.16 -14.24 13.88
CA THR A 192 -42.90 -14.80 15.22
C THR A 192 -41.52 -14.33 15.67
N ALA A 193 -41.49 -13.62 16.80
CA ALA A 193 -40.29 -13.12 17.45
C ALA A 193 -39.55 -14.24 18.20
N PRO A 194 -38.22 -14.18 18.35
CA PRO A 194 -37.53 -14.87 19.43
C PRO A 194 -37.23 -13.92 20.59
N GLY A 195 -37.25 -14.50 21.79
CA GLY A 195 -37.26 -13.82 23.08
C GLY A 195 -35.98 -13.08 23.45
N ARG A 196 -36.20 -12.18 24.41
CA ARG A 196 -35.26 -11.30 25.10
C ARG A 196 -34.19 -12.10 25.86
N ALA A 197 -32.92 -11.92 25.52
CA ALA A 197 -31.79 -12.30 26.38
C ALA A 197 -31.55 -11.21 27.45
N PRO A 198 -31.05 -11.56 28.65
CA PRO A 198 -30.88 -10.62 29.76
C PRO A 198 -29.67 -9.69 29.54
N ALA A 199 -29.76 -8.50 30.13
CA ALA A 199 -28.74 -7.47 30.09
C ALA A 199 -27.50 -7.90 30.90
N GLU A 200 -26.33 -7.89 30.25
CA GLU A 200 -25.05 -8.03 30.91
C GLU A 200 -24.46 -6.64 31.19
N ALA A 201 -24.01 -6.43 32.41
CA ALA A 201 -23.64 -5.14 32.98
C ALA A 201 -22.36 -4.57 32.35
N ALA A 202 -22.35 -3.27 32.10
CA ALA A 202 -21.18 -2.52 31.64
C ALA A 202 -20.08 -2.48 32.72
N PRO A 203 -18.79 -2.61 32.37
CA PRO A 203 -17.70 -2.35 33.30
C PRO A 203 -17.55 -0.84 33.58
N PRO A 204 -17.04 -0.45 34.76
CA PRO A 204 -17.06 0.94 35.21
C PRO A 204 -16.12 1.85 34.42
N ALA A 205 -16.61 3.05 34.14
CA ALA A 205 -15.84 4.15 33.57
C ALA A 205 -14.81 4.66 34.59
N THR A 206 -13.52 4.54 34.30
CA THR A 206 -12.48 5.28 35.02
C THR A 206 -12.46 6.72 34.48
N GLY A 207 -13.07 7.62 35.25
CA GLY A 207 -12.94 9.05 35.06
C GLY A 207 -11.54 9.53 35.44
N GLY A 208 -10.94 10.33 34.56
CA GLY A 208 -9.80 11.19 34.85
C GLY A 208 -10.10 12.60 34.37
N LYS A 209 -10.58 13.45 35.29
CA LYS A 209 -10.60 14.92 35.12
C LYS A 209 -9.21 15.46 35.46
N GLY A 210 -8.73 16.43 34.68
CA GLY A 210 -7.57 17.28 34.98
C GLY A 210 -7.23 18.10 33.74
N SER A 211 -7.99 19.15 33.44
CA SER A 211 -7.72 20.55 33.80
C SER A 211 -6.71 21.24 32.87
N SER A 212 -7.24 22.27 32.22
CA SER A 212 -6.62 23.41 31.54
C SER A 212 -5.43 24.03 32.27
N GLY A 213 -4.49 24.58 31.48
CA GLY A 213 -3.49 25.57 31.91
C GLY A 213 -2.59 26.01 30.75
N ASP A 214 -2.72 27.28 30.35
CA ASP A 214 -1.87 28.01 29.40
C ASP A 214 -0.40 28.14 29.86
N ALA A 215 0.54 28.03 28.90
CA ALA A 215 1.82 28.74 28.61
C ALA A 215 2.75 29.32 29.74
N PRO A 216 3.99 29.81 29.46
CA PRO A 216 5.03 29.44 28.48
C PRO A 216 6.46 29.31 29.09
N GLY A 217 7.40 28.71 28.32
CA GLY A 217 8.85 28.99 28.36
C GLY A 217 9.69 28.27 29.42
N GLU A 218 10.79 27.61 29.01
CA GLU A 218 12.19 27.96 29.36
C GLU A 218 13.19 26.96 28.74
N ARG A 219 14.47 27.34 28.79
CA ARG A 219 15.59 27.05 27.90
C ARG A 219 16.31 25.71 28.17
N ARG A 220 16.93 25.21 27.11
CA ARG A 220 18.36 24.81 26.97
C ARG A 220 18.99 24.08 28.18
N THR A 221 19.31 22.80 27.97
CA THR A 221 20.66 22.21 28.08
C THR A 221 20.76 21.07 27.09
#